data_AF-A0A3N5G1R6-F1
#
_entry.id   AF-A0A3N5G1R6-F1
#
_cell.length_a   1.000
_cell.length_b   1.000
_cell.length_c   1.000
_cell.angle_alpha   90.00
_cell.angle_beta   90.00
_cell.angle_gamma   90.00
#
_symmetry.space_group_name_H-M   'P 1'
#
loop_
_entity.id
_entity.type
_entity.pdbx_description
1 polymer ?
#
loop_
_entity_poly.entity_id
_entity_poly.type
_entity_poly.pdbx_seq_one_letter_code
_entity_poly.pdbx_strand_id
1 'polypeptide(L)'
;MAGAAVRKRFEALVSAAFIDGTLSEAERQVLHQKAAALNLSRIDANDILTLGQQRKLTVVIPPTAQEREALLEELIEVVAADGRVEAPEYHLLARFAETLKISLPDLRQRVNRRMQKGHGENRPQQQRQETVRTEPRKPEPPPATPKYESPRIEPPKFESPKFSAEALPPMAVPGPVFFESAMSKDPKVDDLPPVTLQLLKQAIMFDTEADSIAAISRTLSIPSEDAARIRSKIISAFPDLKPTQGHKTPGRGK
;
A
#
# COMPACT_ATOMS: atom_id res chain seq x y z
N MET A 1 -3.91 34.26 17.30
CA MET A 1 -3.06 33.06 17.53
C MET A 1 -3.62 31.78 16.90
N ALA A 2 -4.95 31.56 16.88
CA ALA A 2 -5.54 30.32 16.31
C ALA A 2 -5.13 30.03 14.85
N GLY A 3 -4.94 31.06 14.02
CA GLY A 3 -4.57 30.90 12.61
C GLY A 3 -3.24 30.17 12.37
N ALA A 4 -2.24 30.32 13.25
CA ALA A 4 -0.95 29.67 13.07
C ALA A 4 -1.02 28.15 13.32
N ALA A 5 -1.80 27.71 14.31
CA ALA A 5 -1.98 26.29 14.59
C ALA A 5 -2.78 25.60 13.47
N VAL A 6 -3.84 26.28 13.00
CA VAL A 6 -4.67 25.81 11.88
C VAL A 6 -3.84 25.68 10.59
N ARG A 7 -3.02 26.70 10.29
CA ARG A 7 -2.10 26.67 9.15
C ARG A 7 -1.12 25.51 9.24
N LYS A 8 -0.47 25.30 10.39
CA LYS A 8 0.46 24.17 10.60
C LYS A 8 -0.20 22.81 10.44
N ARG A 9 -1.45 22.65 10.89
CA ARG A 9 -2.21 21.42 10.70
C ARG A 9 -2.45 21.15 9.22
N PHE A 10 -2.85 22.17 8.45
CA PHE A 10 -3.06 22.03 7.01
C PHE A 10 -1.74 21.78 6.26
N GLU A 11 -0.64 22.44 6.65
CA GLU A 11 0.70 22.16 6.12
C GLU A 11 1.12 20.70 6.36
N ALA A 12 0.87 20.15 7.55
CA ALA A 12 1.14 18.74 7.84
C ALA A 12 0.30 17.79 6.98
N LEU A 13 -0.99 18.10 6.77
CA LEU A 13 -1.88 17.32 5.91
C LEU A 13 -1.41 17.32 4.45
N VAL A 14 -1.10 18.51 3.90
CA VAL A 14 -0.60 18.65 2.53
C VAL A 14 0.76 17.97 2.37
N SER A 15 1.67 18.13 3.34
CA SER A 15 2.97 17.49 3.29
C SER A 15 2.87 15.97 3.30
N ALA A 16 1.90 15.40 4.01
CA ALA A 16 1.68 13.97 4.05
C ALA A 16 1.04 13.46 2.75
N ALA A 17 0.11 14.21 2.16
CA ALA A 17 -0.50 13.88 0.87
C ALA A 17 0.52 13.85 -0.28
N PHE A 18 1.54 14.72 -0.27
CA PHE A 18 2.57 14.80 -1.32
C PHE A 18 3.76 13.85 -1.16
N ILE A 19 3.70 12.84 -0.28
CA ILE A 19 4.86 11.94 -0.02
C ILE A 19 5.25 11.14 -1.29
N ASP A 20 4.29 10.73 -2.10
CA ASP A 20 4.53 10.04 -3.38
C ASP A 20 5.00 11.00 -4.51
N GLY A 21 4.76 12.30 -4.35
CA GLY A 21 5.08 13.35 -5.32
C GLY A 21 3.95 13.65 -6.31
N THR A 22 2.82 12.97 -6.20
CA THR A 22 1.65 13.16 -7.06
C THR A 22 0.43 13.48 -6.22
N LEU A 23 -0.54 14.17 -6.81
CA LEU A 23 -1.80 14.47 -6.15
C LEU A 23 -2.87 14.45 -7.22
N SER A 24 -3.83 13.55 -7.09
CA SER A 24 -4.98 13.46 -7.98
C SER A 24 -5.89 14.69 -7.83
N GLU A 25 -6.76 14.92 -8.81
CA GLU A 25 -7.72 16.02 -8.76
C GLU A 25 -8.74 15.83 -7.62
N ALA A 26 -9.15 14.58 -7.36
CA ALA A 26 -10.06 14.24 -6.27
C ALA A 26 -9.46 14.58 -4.90
N GLU A 27 -8.21 14.18 -4.64
CA GLU A 27 -7.48 14.53 -3.42
C GLU A 27 -7.32 16.04 -3.27
N ARG A 28 -6.98 16.74 -4.36
CA ARG A 28 -6.88 18.20 -4.38
C ARG A 28 -8.20 18.86 -4.00
N GLN A 29 -9.32 18.35 -4.51
CA GLN A 29 -10.63 18.87 -4.16
C GLN A 29 -10.95 18.67 -2.68
N VAL A 30 -10.63 17.50 -2.11
CA VAL A 30 -10.79 17.24 -0.67
C VAL A 30 -9.91 18.17 0.16
N LEU A 31 -8.65 18.41 -0.23
CA LEU A 31 -7.78 19.36 0.45
C LEU A 31 -8.35 20.79 0.44
N HIS A 32 -8.93 21.24 -0.67
CA HIS A 32 -9.63 22.53 -0.70
C HIS A 32 -10.85 22.59 0.23
N GLN A 33 -11.64 21.51 0.29
CA GLN A 33 -12.77 21.42 1.22
C GLN A 33 -12.29 21.46 2.68
N LYS A 34 -11.19 20.77 3.00
CA LYS A 34 -10.56 20.80 4.33
C LYS A 34 -10.02 22.17 4.68
N ALA A 35 -9.37 22.87 3.74
CA ALA A 35 -8.93 24.24 3.94
C ALA A 35 -10.10 25.18 4.28
N ALA A 36 -11.22 25.04 3.54
CA ALA A 36 -12.43 25.81 3.81
C ALA A 36 -13.03 25.49 5.18
N ALA A 37 -13.10 24.21 5.57
CA ALA A 37 -13.59 23.78 6.89
C ALA A 37 -12.71 24.31 8.04
N LEU A 38 -11.42 24.51 7.78
CA LEU A 38 -10.46 25.10 8.71
C LEU A 38 -10.48 26.64 8.70
N ASN A 39 -11.34 27.28 7.92
CA ASN A 39 -11.37 28.74 7.72
C ASN A 39 -10.04 29.32 7.20
N LEU A 40 -9.30 28.55 6.38
CA LEU A 40 -8.14 29.07 5.66
C LEU A 40 -8.58 29.83 4.42
N SER A 41 -7.90 30.94 4.14
CA SER A 41 -8.13 31.67 2.89
C SER A 41 -7.73 30.81 1.69
N ARG A 42 -8.42 30.97 0.56
CA ARG A 42 -8.09 30.23 -0.67
C ARG A 42 -6.66 30.51 -1.14
N ILE A 43 -6.15 31.71 -0.88
CA ILE A 43 -4.78 32.12 -1.21
C ILE A 43 -3.79 31.33 -0.35
N ASP A 44 -3.96 31.31 0.98
CA ASP A 44 -3.08 30.54 1.88
C ASP A 44 -3.11 29.04 1.54
N ALA A 45 -4.29 28.49 1.22
CA ALA A 45 -4.42 27.08 0.85
C ALA A 45 -3.64 26.77 -0.44
N ASN A 46 -3.73 27.63 -1.47
CA ASN A 46 -2.99 27.48 -2.73
C ASN A 46 -1.48 27.62 -2.52
N ASP A 47 -1.05 28.56 -1.67
CA ASP A 47 0.36 28.76 -1.35
C ASP A 47 0.94 27.51 -0.67
N ILE A 48 0.20 26.93 0.29
CA ILE A 48 0.61 25.70 0.98
C ILE A 48 0.64 24.51 0.02
N LEU A 49 -0.35 24.36 -0.86
CA LEU A 49 -0.34 23.32 -1.90
C LEU A 49 0.88 23.46 -2.84
N THR A 50 1.22 24.70 -3.21
CA THR A 50 2.40 24.99 -4.04
C THR A 50 3.70 24.63 -3.32
N LEU A 51 3.81 24.94 -2.02
CA LEU A 51 4.95 24.55 -1.20
C LEU A 51 5.05 23.03 -1.02
N GLY A 52 3.91 22.34 -0.90
CA GLY A 52 3.81 20.88 -0.84
C GLY A 52 4.32 20.22 -2.12
N GLN A 53 3.91 20.72 -3.28
CA GLN A 53 4.41 20.26 -4.58
C GLN A 53 5.93 20.46 -4.73
N GLN A 54 6.47 21.54 -4.15
CA GLN A 54 7.92 21.79 -4.11
C GLN A 54 8.65 20.97 -3.04
N ARG A 55 7.95 20.16 -2.23
CA ARG A 55 8.47 19.39 -1.09
C ARG A 55 9.23 20.28 -0.08
N LYS A 56 8.80 21.54 0.07
CA LYS A 56 9.38 22.51 1.01
C LYS A 56 8.66 22.55 2.36
N LEU A 57 7.57 21.81 2.50
CA LEU A 57 6.84 21.71 3.76
C LEU A 57 7.55 20.72 4.69
N THR A 58 7.68 21.12 5.96
CA THR A 58 8.17 20.24 7.02
C THR A 58 6.98 19.61 7.72
N VAL A 59 6.95 18.28 7.82
CA VAL A 59 5.95 17.57 8.61
C VAL A 59 6.13 17.92 10.08
N VAL A 60 5.16 18.62 10.66
CA VAL A 60 5.11 18.87 12.10
C VAL A 60 4.24 17.80 12.75
N ILE A 61 4.84 16.96 13.59
CA ILE A 61 4.12 15.92 14.32
C ILE A 61 3.33 16.57 15.47
N PRO A 62 2.01 16.38 15.55
CA PRO A 62 1.23 16.89 16.67
C PRO A 62 1.68 16.31 18.02
N PRO A 63 1.75 17.13 19.08
CA PRO A 63 2.25 16.68 20.39
C PRO A 63 1.29 15.71 21.07
N THR A 64 -0.02 15.91 20.91
CA THR A 64 -1.04 15.10 21.59
C THR A 64 -1.45 13.88 20.76
N ALA A 65 -1.75 12.76 21.42
CA ALA A 65 -2.21 11.54 20.74
C ALA A 65 -3.51 11.78 19.95
N GLN A 66 -4.44 12.54 20.52
CA GLN A 66 -5.72 12.87 19.88
C GLN A 66 -5.54 13.65 18.57
N GLU A 67 -4.63 14.63 18.53
CA GLU A 67 -4.34 15.38 17.30
C GLU A 67 -3.63 14.50 16.25
N ARG A 68 -2.76 13.59 16.68
CA ARG A 68 -2.13 12.61 15.78
C ARG A 68 -3.16 11.70 15.12
N GLU A 69 -4.10 11.19 15.90
CA GLU A 69 -5.20 10.37 15.39
C GLU A 69 -6.11 11.18 14.44
N ALA A 70 -6.45 12.41 14.80
CA ALA A 70 -7.25 13.29 13.94
C ALA A 70 -6.56 13.59 12.61
N LEU A 71 -5.24 13.84 12.62
CA LEU A 71 -4.45 14.04 11.41
C LEU A 71 -4.42 12.79 10.54
N LEU A 72 -4.29 11.60 11.14
CA LEU A 72 -4.32 10.33 10.40
C LEU A 72 -5.68 10.10 9.74
N GLU A 73 -6.79 10.37 10.44
CA GLU A 73 -8.14 10.25 9.87
C GLU A 73 -8.35 11.21 8.69
N GLU A 74 -7.88 12.46 8.81
CA GLU A 74 -7.92 13.44 7.71
C GLU A 74 -7.09 12.99 6.51
N LEU A 75 -5.93 12.38 6.75
CA LEU A 75 -5.07 11.87 5.68
C LEU A 75 -5.70 10.67 4.97
N ILE A 76 -6.29 9.72 5.71
CA ILE A 76 -7.03 8.60 5.14
C ILE A 76 -8.20 9.10 4.29
N GLU A 77 -8.87 10.17 4.73
CA GLU A 77 -9.97 10.77 3.97
C GLU A 77 -9.52 11.41 2.66
N VAL A 78 -8.35 12.07 2.65
CA VAL A 78 -7.76 12.62 1.42
C VAL A 78 -7.39 11.49 0.47
N VAL A 79 -6.61 10.51 0.93
CA VAL A 79 -6.13 9.41 0.09
C VAL A 79 -7.30 8.58 -0.46
N ALA A 80 -8.32 8.30 0.35
CA ALA A 80 -9.49 7.53 -0.09
C ALA A 80 -10.55 8.37 -0.83
N ALA A 81 -10.21 9.57 -1.31
CA ALA A 81 -11.16 10.49 -1.96
C ALA A 81 -11.74 9.92 -3.27
N ASP A 82 -10.97 9.13 -3.99
CA ASP A 82 -11.38 8.43 -5.22
C ASP A 82 -12.20 7.14 -4.92
N GLY A 83 -12.37 6.80 -3.64
CA GLY A 83 -13.06 5.61 -3.17
C GLY A 83 -12.24 4.33 -3.32
N ARG A 84 -10.92 4.43 -3.51
CA ARG A 84 -9.95 3.32 -3.49
C ARG A 84 -8.74 3.72 -2.65
N VAL A 85 -7.96 2.73 -2.23
CA VAL A 85 -6.65 2.96 -1.63
C VAL A 85 -5.72 1.93 -2.25
N GLU A 86 -4.80 2.39 -3.07
CA GLU A 86 -3.84 1.55 -3.76
C GLU A 86 -2.71 1.09 -2.81
N ALA A 87 -1.96 0.07 -3.20
CA ALA A 87 -0.85 -0.45 -2.40
C ALA A 87 0.22 0.62 -2.08
N PRO A 88 0.62 1.51 -3.01
CA PRO A 88 1.58 2.59 -2.72
C PRO A 88 1.07 3.58 -1.67
N GLU A 89 -0.19 3.98 -1.77
CA GLU A 89 -0.87 4.89 -0.85
C GLU A 89 -1.00 4.28 0.55
N TYR A 90 -1.37 3.00 0.63
CA TYR A 90 -1.43 2.27 1.90
C TYR A 90 -0.06 2.20 2.58
N HIS A 91 1.00 1.98 1.81
CA HIS A 91 2.37 1.94 2.33
C HIS A 91 2.81 3.31 2.87
N LEU A 92 2.40 4.39 2.21
CA LEU A 92 2.61 5.76 2.66
C LEU A 92 1.87 6.01 3.99
N LEU A 93 0.59 5.65 4.08
CA LEU A 93 -0.18 5.73 5.32
C LEU A 93 0.46 4.92 6.44
N ALA A 94 1.01 3.73 6.15
CA ALA A 94 1.69 2.88 7.11
C ALA A 94 2.95 3.55 7.70
N ARG A 95 3.79 4.16 6.84
CA ARG A 95 4.97 4.93 7.29
C ARG A 95 4.59 6.14 8.13
N PHE A 96 3.52 6.81 7.75
CA PHE A 96 3.03 7.96 8.50
C PHE A 96 2.46 7.55 9.86
N ALA A 97 1.67 6.47 9.91
CA ALA A 97 1.16 5.90 11.15
C ALA A 97 2.28 5.48 12.12
N GLU A 98 3.35 4.88 11.61
CA GLU A 98 4.55 4.54 12.42
C GLU A 98 5.18 5.79 13.05
N THR A 99 5.29 6.87 12.27
CA THR A 99 5.77 8.18 12.74
C THR A 99 4.88 8.75 13.86
N LEU A 100 3.57 8.53 13.75
CA LEU A 100 2.58 8.94 14.75
C LEU A 100 2.45 7.97 15.95
N LYS A 101 3.20 6.86 15.94
CA LYS A 101 3.11 5.76 16.92
C LYS A 101 1.74 5.08 16.96
N ILE A 102 1.09 4.97 15.80
CA ILE A 102 -0.17 4.25 15.60
C ILE A 102 0.13 2.86 15.03
N SER A 103 -0.54 1.84 15.56
CA SER A 103 -0.31 0.46 15.13
C SER A 103 -0.88 0.17 13.73
N LEU A 104 -0.19 -0.67 12.95
CA LEU A 104 -0.67 -1.07 11.61
C LEU A 104 -2.06 -1.76 11.62
N PRO A 105 -2.40 -2.61 12.62
CA PRO A 105 -3.75 -3.16 12.71
C PRO A 105 -4.84 -2.09 12.87
N ASP A 106 -4.57 -1.04 13.67
CA ASP A 106 -5.51 0.07 13.86
C ASP A 106 -5.67 0.89 12.56
N LEU A 107 -4.55 1.21 11.89
CA LEU A 107 -4.59 1.86 10.57
C LEU A 107 -5.45 1.07 9.58
N ARG A 108 -5.23 -0.24 9.48
CA ARG A 108 -6.00 -1.12 8.58
C ARG A 108 -7.49 -1.08 8.88
N GLN A 109 -7.87 -1.09 10.16
CA GLN A 109 -9.28 -0.98 10.56
C GLN A 109 -9.89 0.37 10.17
N ARG A 110 -9.16 1.48 10.34
CA ARG A 110 -9.60 2.83 9.97
C ARG A 110 -9.78 2.97 8.45
N VAL A 111 -8.82 2.52 7.66
CA VAL A 111 -8.90 2.51 6.19
C VAL A 111 -10.10 1.68 5.71
N ASN A 112 -10.24 0.44 6.20
CA ASN A 112 -11.37 -0.41 5.84
C ASN A 112 -12.72 0.21 6.21
N ARG A 113 -12.81 0.84 7.38
CA ARG A 113 -14.02 1.55 7.83
C ARG A 113 -14.34 2.73 6.92
N ARG A 114 -13.34 3.50 6.48
CA ARG A 114 -13.54 4.63 5.56
C ARG A 114 -14.01 4.16 4.20
N MET A 115 -13.38 3.12 3.65
CA MET A 115 -13.75 2.49 2.38
C MET A 115 -15.21 1.99 2.39
N GLN A 116 -15.65 1.36 3.49
CA GLN A 116 -17.03 0.91 3.64
C GLN A 116 -18.03 2.08 3.71
N LYS A 117 -17.69 3.18 4.39
CA LYS A 117 -18.54 4.38 4.45
C LYS A 117 -18.69 5.08 3.10
N GLY A 118 -17.58 5.21 2.35
CA GLY A 118 -17.58 5.87 1.05
C GLY A 118 -18.51 5.20 0.01
N HIS A 119 -18.63 3.88 0.08
CA HIS A 119 -19.55 3.12 -0.80
C HIS A 119 -21.04 3.38 -0.51
N GLY A 120 -21.39 3.87 0.68
CA GLY A 120 -22.78 4.13 1.07
C GLY A 120 -23.30 5.50 0.66
N GLU A 121 -22.49 6.56 0.79
CA GLU A 121 -22.90 7.94 0.56
C GLU A 121 -22.72 8.40 -0.90
N ASN A 122 -21.72 7.90 -1.61
CA ASN A 122 -21.42 8.32 -2.98
C ASN A 122 -22.09 7.46 -4.06
N ARG A 123 -22.99 6.54 -3.70
CA ARG A 123 -23.91 6.00 -4.71
C ARG A 123 -24.79 7.17 -5.10
N PRO A 124 -24.63 7.78 -6.29
CA PRO A 124 -25.46 8.90 -6.64
C PRO A 124 -26.87 8.34 -6.53
N GLN A 125 -27.69 8.95 -5.66
CA GLN A 125 -29.08 9.10 -5.99
C GLN A 125 -29.07 9.90 -7.31
N GLN A 126 -28.74 9.25 -8.42
CA GLN A 126 -29.47 9.44 -9.65
C GLN A 126 -30.90 9.15 -9.23
N GLN A 127 -31.53 10.21 -8.71
CA GLN A 127 -32.85 10.62 -9.07
C GLN A 127 -33.43 9.60 -10.05
N ARG A 128 -34.00 8.53 -9.50
CA ARG A 128 -35.36 8.20 -9.87
C ARG A 128 -36.13 9.48 -9.58
N GLN A 129 -36.06 10.44 -10.52
CA GLN A 129 -37.26 11.13 -10.92
C GLN A 129 -38.16 9.97 -11.33
N GLU A 130 -38.89 9.43 -10.34
CA GLU A 130 -40.23 8.94 -10.58
C GLU A 130 -40.90 10.10 -11.29
N THR A 131 -40.83 10.08 -12.61
CA THR A 131 -41.85 10.69 -13.43
C THR A 131 -43.12 10.02 -12.93
N VAL A 132 -43.79 10.68 -12.00
CA VAL A 132 -45.18 10.43 -11.64
C VAL A 132 -45.95 10.68 -12.93
N ARG A 133 -45.95 9.66 -13.80
CA ARG A 133 -46.73 9.62 -15.02
C ARG A 133 -48.10 9.17 -14.56
N THR A 134 -48.89 10.15 -14.12
CA THR A 134 -50.32 10.03 -13.88
C THR A 134 -51.02 9.89 -15.22
N GLU A 135 -50.85 8.74 -15.89
CA GLU A 135 -51.72 8.34 -17.00
C GLU A 135 -52.35 6.98 -16.69
N PRO A 136 -53.69 6.85 -16.81
CA PRO A 136 -54.36 5.57 -16.66
C PRO A 136 -53.91 4.65 -17.80
N ARG A 137 -53.11 3.62 -17.48
CA ARG A 137 -52.72 2.60 -18.44
C ARG A 137 -53.95 1.82 -18.90
N LYS A 138 -54.30 2.00 -20.18
CA LYS A 138 -55.10 1.05 -20.96
C LYS A 138 -54.41 -0.32 -20.93
N PRO A 139 -55.12 -1.44 -20.69
CA PRO A 139 -54.51 -2.76 -20.67
C PRO A 139 -53.99 -3.10 -22.07
N GLU A 140 -52.67 -3.12 -22.22
CA GLU A 140 -52.02 -3.68 -23.41
C GLU A 140 -51.94 -5.20 -23.31
N PRO A 141 -52.08 -5.91 -24.45
CA PRO A 141 -51.93 -7.36 -24.51
C PRO A 141 -50.51 -7.80 -24.12
N PRO A 142 -50.35 -9.05 -23.64
CA PRO A 142 -49.06 -9.56 -23.18
C PRO A 142 -48.02 -9.49 -24.31
N PRO A 143 -46.80 -8.98 -24.02
CA PRO A 143 -45.75 -8.91 -25.02
C PRO A 143 -45.35 -10.31 -25.46
N ALA A 144 -45.37 -10.53 -26.78
CA ALA A 144 -44.84 -11.74 -27.39
C ALA A 144 -43.37 -11.91 -26.97
N THR A 145 -43.03 -13.10 -26.51
CA THR A 145 -41.68 -13.47 -26.07
C THR A 145 -40.67 -13.23 -27.20
N PRO A 146 -39.67 -12.35 -27.01
CA PRO A 146 -38.62 -12.19 -28.01
C PRO A 146 -37.78 -13.47 -28.05
N LYS A 147 -37.71 -14.10 -29.23
CA LYS A 147 -36.72 -15.14 -29.52
C LYS A 147 -35.34 -14.51 -29.40
N TYR A 148 -34.63 -14.86 -28.33
CA TYR A 148 -33.25 -14.47 -28.12
C TYR A 148 -32.35 -15.34 -29.01
N GLU A 149 -31.99 -14.86 -30.20
CA GLU A 149 -30.84 -15.38 -30.92
C GLU A 149 -29.59 -14.85 -30.23
N SER A 150 -28.86 -15.75 -29.57
CA SER A 150 -27.57 -15.44 -28.97
C SER A 150 -26.63 -14.89 -30.05
N PRO A 151 -26.15 -13.63 -29.94
CA PRO A 151 -25.18 -13.10 -30.87
C PRO A 151 -23.90 -13.94 -30.78
N ARG A 152 -23.53 -14.57 -31.89
CA ARG A 152 -22.29 -15.32 -32.05
C ARG A 152 -21.14 -14.32 -32.06
N ILE A 153 -20.53 -14.12 -30.89
CA ILE A 153 -19.34 -13.29 -30.75
C ILE A 153 -18.19 -14.03 -31.45
N GLU A 154 -17.74 -13.51 -32.58
CA GLU A 154 -16.52 -14.00 -33.23
C GLU A 154 -15.32 -13.64 -32.36
N PRO A 155 -14.40 -14.58 -32.12
CA PRO A 155 -13.21 -14.32 -31.31
C PRO A 155 -12.38 -13.20 -31.96
N PRO A 156 -11.89 -12.22 -31.18
CA PRO A 156 -11.10 -11.12 -31.71
C PRO A 156 -9.83 -11.67 -32.39
N LYS A 157 -9.61 -11.26 -33.64
CA LYS A 157 -8.36 -11.53 -34.37
C LYS A 157 -7.22 -10.81 -33.64
N PHE A 158 -6.36 -11.60 -33.01
CA PHE A 158 -5.15 -11.11 -32.37
C PHE A 158 -4.10 -10.86 -33.47
N GLU A 159 -3.96 -9.62 -33.93
CA GLU A 159 -2.82 -9.24 -34.75
C GLU A 159 -1.58 -9.14 -33.85
N SER A 160 -0.60 -9.99 -34.14
CA SER A 160 0.67 -9.98 -33.42
C SER A 160 1.35 -8.61 -33.62
N PRO A 161 1.73 -7.89 -32.55
CA PRO A 161 2.43 -6.63 -32.68
C PRO A 161 3.75 -6.86 -33.43
N LYS A 162 3.91 -6.21 -34.58
CA LYS A 162 5.17 -6.16 -35.33
C LYS A 162 6.14 -5.29 -34.55
N PHE A 163 6.98 -5.91 -33.72
CA PHE A 163 8.15 -5.24 -33.15
C PHE A 163 9.15 -4.98 -34.27
N SER A 164 9.17 -3.74 -34.78
CA SER A 164 10.29 -3.24 -35.56
C SER A 164 11.50 -3.13 -34.62
N ALA A 165 12.47 -4.01 -34.82
CA ALA A 165 13.75 -3.96 -34.14
C ALA A 165 14.56 -2.76 -34.67
N GLU A 166 14.28 -1.58 -34.13
CA GLU A 166 15.14 -0.42 -34.32
C GLU A 166 16.34 -0.57 -33.40
N ALA A 167 17.51 -0.74 -34.00
CA ALA A 167 18.76 -1.05 -33.33
C ALA A 167 19.14 0.07 -32.35
N LEU A 168 18.98 -0.20 -31.05
CA LEU A 168 19.51 0.64 -29.99
C LEU A 168 21.05 0.63 -30.05
N PRO A 169 21.71 1.76 -29.77
CA PRO A 169 23.16 1.82 -29.66
C PRO A 169 23.66 0.88 -28.55
N PRO A 170 24.85 0.26 -28.70
CA PRO A 170 25.39 -0.68 -27.73
C PRO A 170 25.72 0.05 -26.42
N MET A 171 24.79 0.01 -25.47
CA MET A 171 25.05 0.31 -24.08
C MET A 171 26.00 -0.75 -23.54
N ALA A 172 27.18 -0.33 -23.08
CA ALA A 172 28.16 -1.19 -22.45
C ALA A 172 27.51 -1.88 -21.24
N VAL A 173 27.17 -3.16 -21.42
CA VAL A 173 26.67 -4.02 -20.36
C VAL A 173 27.81 -4.18 -19.36
N PRO A 174 27.69 -3.71 -18.11
CA PRO A 174 28.64 -4.09 -17.07
C PRO A 174 28.59 -5.62 -16.99
N GLY A 175 29.73 -6.24 -17.28
CA GLY A 175 29.82 -7.69 -17.42
C GLY A 175 29.23 -8.41 -16.21
N PRO A 176 28.64 -9.61 -16.40
CA PRO A 176 28.22 -10.44 -15.29
C PRO A 176 29.45 -10.67 -14.40
N VAL A 177 29.38 -10.16 -13.18
CA VAL A 177 30.24 -10.61 -12.09
C VAL A 177 29.87 -12.06 -11.86
N PHE A 178 30.58 -12.95 -12.55
CA PHE A 178 30.62 -14.36 -12.23
C PHE A 178 31.20 -14.45 -10.82
N PHE A 179 30.34 -14.60 -9.82
CA PHE A 179 30.74 -15.20 -8.56
C PHE A 179 31.08 -16.64 -8.89
N GLU A 180 32.36 -16.85 -9.18
CA GLU A 180 32.95 -18.14 -9.42
C GLU A 180 32.62 -19.01 -8.21
N SER A 181 31.72 -19.98 -8.45
CA SER A 181 31.20 -20.89 -7.45
C SER A 181 32.32 -21.84 -7.05
N ALA A 182 33.22 -21.35 -6.19
CA ALA A 182 34.21 -22.16 -5.49
C ALA A 182 33.46 -23.17 -4.61
N MET A 183 33.31 -24.37 -5.18
CA MET A 183 32.73 -25.52 -4.52
C MET A 183 33.45 -25.85 -3.20
N SER A 184 32.63 -26.16 -2.20
CA SER A 184 32.96 -27.06 -1.10
C SER A 184 33.86 -26.55 0.02
N LYS A 185 33.71 -25.30 0.44
CA LYS A 185 34.04 -24.92 1.83
C LYS A 185 32.73 -24.65 2.56
N ASP A 186 32.43 -25.48 3.56
CA ASP A 186 31.33 -25.22 4.49
C ASP A 186 31.38 -23.76 4.92
N PRO A 187 30.38 -22.92 4.57
CA PRO A 187 30.41 -21.51 4.92
C PRO A 187 30.49 -21.40 6.44
N LYS A 188 31.56 -20.77 6.92
CA LYS A 188 31.68 -20.43 8.35
C LYS A 188 30.76 -19.25 8.60
N VAL A 189 30.10 -19.27 9.76
CA VAL A 189 29.20 -18.17 10.17
C VAL A 189 29.96 -16.85 10.24
N ASP A 190 31.26 -16.91 10.56
CA ASP A 190 32.16 -15.76 10.68
C ASP A 190 32.47 -15.07 9.34
N ASP A 191 32.30 -15.77 8.21
CA ASP A 191 32.57 -15.23 6.88
C ASP A 191 31.34 -14.53 6.28
N LEU A 192 30.19 -14.58 6.95
CA LEU A 192 28.98 -13.90 6.48
C LEU A 192 29.10 -12.38 6.68
N PRO A 193 28.74 -11.57 5.67
CA PRO A 193 28.66 -10.13 5.84
C PRO A 193 27.78 -9.76 7.05
N PRO A 194 28.15 -8.74 7.86
CA PRO A 194 27.41 -8.39 9.08
C PRO A 194 25.92 -8.14 8.84
N VAL A 195 25.57 -7.53 7.71
CA VAL A 195 24.18 -7.26 7.31
C VAL A 195 23.42 -8.56 7.05
N THR A 196 24.04 -9.51 6.35
CA THR A 196 23.48 -10.83 6.10
C THR A 196 23.25 -11.57 7.41
N LEU A 197 24.26 -11.60 8.29
CA LEU A 197 24.13 -12.25 9.60
C LEU A 197 22.97 -11.67 10.42
N GLN A 198 22.78 -10.35 10.38
CA GLN A 198 21.68 -9.70 11.10
C GLN A 198 20.30 -10.07 10.55
N LEU A 199 20.15 -10.18 9.22
CA LEU A 199 18.90 -10.64 8.58
C LEU A 199 18.58 -12.10 8.95
N LEU A 200 19.59 -12.99 8.95
CA LEU A 200 19.38 -14.39 9.32
C LEU A 200 19.00 -14.54 10.80
N LYS A 201 19.58 -13.72 11.69
CA LYS A 201 19.18 -13.68 13.10
C LYS A 201 17.72 -13.28 13.29
N GLN A 202 17.25 -12.28 12.54
CA GLN A 202 15.85 -11.86 12.58
C GLN A 202 14.92 -12.98 12.12
N ALA A 203 15.24 -13.65 11.00
CA ALA A 203 14.46 -14.80 10.53
C ALA A 203 14.37 -15.91 11.59
N ILE A 204 15.47 -16.22 12.29
CA ILE A 204 15.49 -17.23 13.36
C ILE A 204 14.64 -16.81 14.57
N MET A 205 14.62 -15.52 14.90
CA MET A 205 13.85 -15.01 16.04
C MET A 205 12.34 -14.99 15.77
N PHE A 206 11.94 -14.57 14.58
CA PHE A 206 10.53 -14.25 14.30
C PHE A 206 9.79 -15.35 13.53
N ASP A 207 10.50 -16.23 12.84
CA ASP A 207 9.87 -17.27 12.00
C ASP A 207 9.91 -18.65 12.64
N THR A 208 9.11 -19.57 12.08
CA THR A 208 9.18 -20.98 12.45
C THR A 208 10.50 -21.61 11.99
N GLU A 209 10.82 -22.81 12.49
CA GLU A 209 12.02 -23.53 12.04
C GLU A 209 12.02 -23.76 10.52
N ALA A 210 10.90 -24.20 9.94
CA ALA A 210 10.82 -24.43 8.50
C ALA A 210 10.95 -23.13 7.69
N ASP A 211 10.30 -22.05 8.14
CA ASP A 211 10.31 -20.77 7.46
C ASP A 211 11.69 -20.09 7.53
N SER A 212 12.33 -20.13 8.70
CA SER A 212 13.70 -19.61 8.86
C SER A 212 14.71 -20.39 8.00
N ILE A 213 14.59 -21.71 7.87
CA ILE A 213 15.41 -22.51 6.94
C ILE A 213 15.17 -22.06 5.48
N ALA A 214 13.90 -21.88 5.08
CA ALA A 214 13.56 -21.43 3.73
C ALA A 214 14.06 -19.99 3.45
N ALA A 215 14.03 -19.11 4.45
CA ALA A 215 14.57 -17.75 4.35
C ALA A 215 16.10 -17.76 4.20
N ILE A 216 16.81 -18.57 4.99
CA ILE A 216 18.27 -18.72 4.90
C ILE A 216 18.66 -19.31 3.52
N SER A 217 17.97 -20.36 3.07
CA SER A 217 18.20 -21.00 1.77
C SER A 217 18.08 -20.01 0.61
N ARG A 218 17.01 -19.19 0.59
CA ARG A 218 16.83 -18.15 -0.44
C ARG A 218 17.86 -17.04 -0.37
N THR A 219 18.20 -16.60 0.84
CA THR A 219 19.14 -15.47 1.04
C THR A 219 20.54 -15.82 0.59
N LEU A 220 21.00 -17.05 0.87
CA LEU A 220 22.34 -17.51 0.54
C LEU A 220 22.40 -18.30 -0.78
N SER A 221 21.26 -18.56 -1.42
CA SER A 221 21.13 -19.41 -2.61
C SER A 221 21.74 -20.81 -2.40
N ILE A 222 21.49 -21.41 -1.24
CA ILE A 222 21.99 -22.75 -0.86
C ILE A 222 20.84 -23.75 -0.65
N PRO A 223 21.10 -25.07 -0.76
CA PRO A 223 20.12 -26.10 -0.45
C PRO A 223 19.57 -25.99 0.99
N SER A 224 18.35 -26.49 1.20
CA SER A 224 17.67 -26.45 2.51
C SER A 224 18.43 -27.20 3.61
N GLU A 225 19.15 -28.27 3.25
CA GLU A 225 19.97 -29.04 4.19
C GLU A 225 21.13 -28.20 4.75
N ASP A 226 21.84 -27.46 3.89
CA ASP A 226 22.93 -26.57 4.30
C ASP A 226 22.40 -25.36 5.08
N ALA A 227 21.24 -24.84 4.68
CA ALA A 227 20.55 -23.78 5.43
C ALA A 227 20.20 -24.22 6.86
N ALA A 228 19.75 -25.46 7.06
CA ALA A 228 19.51 -26.02 8.39
C ALA A 228 20.80 -26.13 9.22
N ARG A 229 21.93 -26.52 8.60
CA ARG A 229 23.24 -26.55 9.27
C ARG A 229 23.70 -25.16 9.69
N ILE A 230 23.58 -24.16 8.81
CA ILE A 230 23.93 -22.77 9.11
C ILE A 230 23.06 -22.23 10.25
N ARG A 231 21.75 -22.49 10.22
CA ARG A 231 20.83 -22.13 11.29
C ARG A 231 21.30 -22.66 12.64
N SER A 232 21.61 -23.96 12.73
CA SER A 232 22.11 -24.59 13.96
C SER A 232 23.42 -23.97 14.44
N LYS A 233 24.34 -23.63 13.53
CA LYS A 233 25.59 -22.93 13.88
C LYS A 233 25.32 -21.52 14.41
N ILE A 234 24.40 -20.76 13.82
CA ILE A 234 24.02 -19.42 14.29
C ILE A 234 23.40 -19.50 15.70
N ILE A 235 22.49 -20.45 15.94
CA ILE A 235 21.89 -20.62 17.28
C ILE A 235 22.95 -20.99 18.32
N SER A 236 23.90 -21.87 17.96
CA SER A 236 25.02 -22.24 18.84
C SER A 236 25.95 -21.07 19.14
N ALA A 237 26.26 -20.24 18.14
CA ALA A 237 27.12 -19.06 18.29
C ALA A 237 26.44 -17.91 19.06
N PHE A 238 25.10 -17.85 19.05
CA PHE A 238 24.31 -16.80 19.68
C PHE A 238 23.19 -17.41 20.54
N PRO A 239 23.51 -17.92 21.75
CA PRO A 239 22.56 -18.62 22.61
C PRO A 239 21.39 -17.74 23.08
N ASP A 240 21.53 -16.41 22.97
CA ASP A 240 20.48 -15.44 23.30
C ASP A 240 19.32 -15.46 22.30
N LEU A 241 19.54 -16.01 21.09
CA LEU A 241 18.50 -16.19 20.08
C LEU A 241 17.57 -17.33 20.52
N LYS A 242 16.52 -16.99 21.26
CA LYS A 242 15.45 -17.95 21.57
C LYS A 242 14.59 -18.09 20.31
N PRO A 243 14.61 -19.23 19.61
CA PRO A 243 13.69 -19.44 18.50
C PRO A 243 12.27 -19.35 19.04
N THR A 244 11.39 -18.66 18.30
CA THR A 244 9.97 -18.62 18.64
C THR A 244 9.48 -20.07 18.66
N GLN A 245 9.19 -20.60 19.85
CA GLN A 245 8.65 -21.94 19.97
C GLN A 245 7.30 -21.91 19.26
N GLY A 246 7.24 -22.57 18.11
CA GLY A 246 6.11 -22.49 17.19
C GLY A 246 4.82 -22.61 17.98
N HIS A 247 4.02 -21.54 17.98
CA HIS A 247 2.66 -21.61 18.48
C HIS A 247 2.00 -22.76 17.72
N LYS A 248 1.75 -23.89 18.41
CA LYS A 248 1.00 -25.02 17.86
C LYS A 248 -0.26 -24.43 17.28
N THR A 249 -0.33 -24.31 15.96
CA THR A 249 -1.54 -23.91 15.27
C THR A 249 -2.61 -24.90 15.73
N PRO A 250 -3.67 -24.44 16.41
CA PRO A 250 -4.69 -25.33 16.94
C PRO A 250 -5.23 -26.13 15.76
N GLY A 251 -5.05 -27.44 15.82
CA GLY A 251 -5.41 -28.36 14.74
C GLY A 251 -6.85 -28.08 14.35
N ARG A 252 -7.04 -27.68 13.09
CA ARG A 252 -8.36 -27.53 12.48
C ARG A 252 -8.96 -28.95 12.45
N GLY A 253 -9.79 -29.27 13.43
CA GLY A 253 -10.51 -30.53 13.49
C GLY A 253 -11.27 -30.72 12.18
N LYS A 254 -11.07 -31.89 11.57
CA LYS A 254 -11.80 -32.34 10.39
C LYS A 254 -13.25 -32.61 10.75
#